data_AF-W4MCY6-F1
#
_entry.id   AF-W4MCY6-F1
#
_cell.length_a   1.000
_cell.length_b   1.000
_cell.length_c   1.000
_cell.angle_alpha   90.00
_cell.angle_beta   90.00
_cell.angle_gamma   90.00
#
_symmetry.space_group_name_H-M   'P 1'
#
loop_
_entity.id
_entity.type
_entity.pdbx_description
1 polymer ?
#
loop_
_entity_poly.entity_id
_entity_poly.type
_entity_poly.pdbx_seq_one_letter_code
_entity_poly.pdbx_strand_id
1 'polypeptide(L)'
;MGQPVEDVTTHPALAGCAQSVANVYDWQHDATHHELLTMPSPTTGQPVSLAYLLPESVDDLSRQRHMYEFLVRQAGGVAARLPQHLATVAIGLYDMRHRLGDVDPAFAERVTQYFEHCRENDYSIATIFSDPLHHRHYSAAHPEPLHVVATRADGIVVRGARGVGTQSPYANELLCLTSPQPNRPPEEMVFFAAPVNTEGIHIWDYTCDAFGSRQLLFEMYNVGSLATNKQRLASAYDTSACVALVKELAGITRQTLQGERDGREALSHAVE
;
A
#
# COMPACT_ATOMS: atom_id res chain seq x y z
N MET A 1 12.68 13.52 -13.37
CA MET A 1 13.74 14.21 -14.14
C MET A 1 13.34 14.63 -15.57
N GLY A 2 12.07 14.53 -15.99
CA GLY A 2 11.60 15.07 -17.28
C GLY A 2 12.25 14.43 -18.53
N GLN A 3 12.99 13.34 -18.35
CA GLN A 3 13.69 12.60 -19.38
C GLN A 3 13.21 11.15 -19.37
N PRO A 4 13.15 10.48 -20.53
CA PRO A 4 12.85 9.06 -20.60
C PRO A 4 13.95 8.26 -19.89
N VAL A 5 13.54 7.16 -19.25
CA VAL A 5 14.44 6.17 -18.66
C VAL A 5 14.50 4.98 -19.60
N GLU A 6 15.66 4.74 -20.20
CA GLU A 6 15.85 3.61 -21.13
C GLU A 6 15.92 2.26 -20.39
N ASP A 7 16.56 2.24 -19.22
CA ASP A 7 16.73 1.02 -18.42
C ASP A 7 16.62 1.33 -16.91
N VAL A 8 15.53 0.86 -16.30
CA VAL A 8 15.24 1.02 -14.87
C VAL A 8 16.29 0.33 -13.99
N THR A 9 16.90 -0.75 -14.47
CA THR A 9 17.83 -1.59 -13.67
C THR A 9 19.19 -0.93 -13.50
N THR A 10 19.60 -0.08 -14.44
CA THR A 10 20.90 0.59 -14.43
C THR A 10 20.82 2.10 -14.20
N HIS A 11 19.63 2.69 -14.31
CA HIS A 11 19.45 4.12 -14.10
C HIS A 11 19.81 4.55 -12.66
N PRO A 12 20.70 5.55 -12.46
CA PRO A 12 21.28 5.85 -11.13
C PRO A 12 20.26 6.15 -10.01
N ALA A 13 19.11 6.74 -10.34
CA ALA A 13 18.07 7.04 -9.35
C ALA A 13 17.12 5.86 -9.03
N LEU A 14 17.15 4.79 -9.84
CA LEU A 14 16.17 3.70 -9.79
C LEU A 14 16.83 2.34 -9.52
N ALA A 15 18.08 2.15 -9.93
CA ALA A 15 18.82 0.89 -9.82
C ALA A 15 18.87 0.31 -8.40
N GLY A 16 19.01 1.16 -7.36
CA GLY A 16 19.01 0.67 -5.98
C GLY A 16 17.68 0.05 -5.54
N CYS A 17 16.57 0.60 -6.04
CA CYS A 17 15.23 0.06 -5.83
C CYS A 17 15.03 -1.22 -6.65
N ALA A 18 15.45 -1.22 -7.93
CA ALA A 18 15.43 -2.41 -8.77
C ALA A 18 16.22 -3.58 -8.14
N GLN A 19 17.39 -3.31 -7.55
CA GLN A 19 18.17 -4.31 -6.83
C GLN A 19 17.44 -4.81 -5.57
N SER A 20 16.77 -3.93 -4.84
CA SER A 20 15.98 -4.33 -3.66
C SER A 20 14.83 -5.27 -4.04
N VAL A 21 14.21 -5.04 -5.20
CA VAL A 21 13.19 -5.94 -5.78
C VAL A 21 13.82 -7.26 -6.21
N ALA A 22 14.97 -7.23 -6.91
CA ALA A 22 15.70 -8.43 -7.34
C ALA A 22 16.09 -9.34 -6.16
N ASN A 23 16.54 -8.76 -5.04
CA ASN A 23 16.92 -9.53 -3.86
C ASN A 23 15.79 -10.40 -3.30
N VAL A 24 14.52 -9.98 -3.46
CA VAL A 24 13.36 -10.80 -3.05
C VAL A 24 13.33 -12.13 -3.79
N TYR A 25 13.63 -12.11 -5.08
CA TYR A 25 13.73 -13.32 -5.90
C TYR A 25 14.97 -14.13 -5.54
N ASP A 26 16.12 -13.48 -5.37
CA ASP A 26 17.36 -14.18 -4.98
C ASP A 26 17.20 -14.94 -3.65
N TRP A 27 16.53 -14.35 -2.65
CA TRP A 27 16.28 -15.03 -1.38
C TRP A 27 15.37 -16.25 -1.52
N GLN A 28 14.43 -16.27 -2.46
CA GLN A 28 13.62 -17.47 -2.71
C GLN A 28 14.47 -18.64 -3.21
N HIS A 29 15.57 -18.36 -3.91
CA HIS A 29 16.51 -19.38 -4.40
C HIS A 29 17.65 -19.71 -3.42
N ASP A 30 17.79 -18.98 -2.32
CA ASP A 30 18.73 -19.28 -1.25
C ASP A 30 18.22 -20.45 -0.40
N ALA A 31 19.02 -21.52 -0.31
CA ALA A 31 18.68 -22.71 0.46
C ALA A 31 18.31 -22.43 1.93
N THR A 32 18.82 -21.35 2.51
CA THR A 32 18.57 -20.93 3.90
C THR A 32 17.14 -20.38 4.08
N HIS A 33 16.57 -19.77 3.04
CA HIS A 33 15.28 -19.06 3.11
C HIS A 33 14.21 -19.72 2.23
N HIS A 34 14.58 -20.68 1.38
CA HIS A 34 13.69 -21.32 0.42
C HIS A 34 12.38 -21.83 1.05
N GLU A 35 12.44 -22.58 2.15
CA GLU A 35 11.24 -23.10 2.85
C GLU A 35 10.38 -21.99 3.48
N LEU A 36 11.00 -20.87 3.87
CA LEU A 36 10.30 -19.72 4.45
C LEU A 36 9.56 -18.89 3.38
N LEU A 37 10.11 -18.84 2.17
CA LEU A 37 9.66 -17.91 1.12
C LEU A 37 8.90 -18.59 -0.03
N THR A 38 8.90 -19.92 -0.10
CA THR A 38 8.28 -20.65 -1.21
C THR A 38 7.28 -21.71 -0.74
N MET A 39 6.47 -22.17 -1.67
CA MET A 39 5.61 -23.34 -1.56
C MET A 39 5.65 -24.12 -2.86
N PRO A 40 5.33 -25.44 -2.87
CA PRO A 40 5.16 -26.15 -4.13
C PRO A 40 3.95 -25.60 -4.89
N SER A 41 4.13 -25.31 -6.18
CA SER A 41 3.03 -24.99 -7.09
C SER A 41 2.03 -26.15 -7.10
N PRO A 42 0.72 -25.88 -6.98
CA PRO A 42 -0.29 -26.93 -7.06
C PRO A 42 -0.45 -27.48 -8.49
N THR A 43 0.10 -26.81 -9.51
CA THR A 43 0.00 -27.26 -10.91
C THR A 43 1.24 -28.00 -11.38
N THR A 44 2.44 -27.53 -11.00
CA THR A 44 3.72 -28.08 -11.49
C THR A 44 4.55 -28.77 -10.41
N GLY A 45 4.24 -28.56 -9.13
CA GLY A 45 5.07 -29.00 -8.00
C GLY A 45 6.39 -28.22 -7.85
N GLN A 46 6.73 -27.32 -8.78
CA GLN A 46 7.93 -26.49 -8.69
C GLN A 46 7.74 -25.41 -7.61
N PRO A 47 8.82 -24.94 -6.97
CA PRO A 47 8.72 -23.84 -6.00
C PRO A 47 8.14 -22.57 -6.64
N VAL A 48 7.15 -21.98 -5.98
CA VAL A 48 6.59 -20.65 -6.27
C VAL A 48 6.56 -19.84 -4.98
N SER A 49 6.49 -18.51 -5.09
CA SER A 49 6.43 -17.63 -3.92
C SER A 49 5.27 -17.98 -2.99
N LEU A 50 5.57 -18.08 -1.69
CA LEU A 50 4.59 -18.29 -0.62
C LEU A 50 3.58 -17.15 -0.54
N ALA A 51 3.87 -16.00 -1.16
CA ALA A 51 2.94 -14.87 -1.27
C ALA A 51 1.64 -15.23 -2.00
N TYR A 52 1.65 -16.26 -2.85
CA TYR A 52 0.48 -16.78 -3.56
C TYR A 52 -0.22 -17.95 -2.85
N LEU A 53 0.17 -18.28 -1.61
CA LEU A 53 -0.53 -19.27 -0.80
C LEU A 53 -1.98 -18.83 -0.56
N LEU A 54 -2.94 -19.69 -0.90
CA LEU A 54 -4.34 -19.54 -0.52
C LEU A 54 -4.49 -20.04 0.93
N PRO A 55 -4.70 -19.16 1.92
CA PRO A 55 -4.72 -19.60 3.31
C PRO A 55 -6.05 -20.30 3.64
N GLU A 56 -5.97 -21.55 4.08
CA GLU A 56 -7.13 -22.34 4.53
C GLU A 56 -7.09 -22.61 6.05
N SER A 57 -6.02 -22.17 6.71
CA SER A 57 -5.78 -22.39 8.13
C SER A 57 -5.06 -21.22 8.81
N VAL A 58 -5.07 -21.22 10.15
CA VAL A 58 -4.27 -20.29 10.96
C VAL A 58 -2.77 -20.50 10.73
N ASP A 59 -2.35 -21.72 10.43
CA ASP A 59 -0.96 -22.03 10.14
C ASP A 59 -0.50 -21.37 8.84
N ASP A 60 -1.33 -21.40 7.78
CA ASP A 60 -1.03 -20.72 6.52
C ASP A 60 -0.86 -19.21 6.71
N LEU A 61 -1.74 -18.59 7.50
CA LEU A 61 -1.62 -17.16 7.86
C LEU A 61 -0.33 -16.89 8.65
N SER A 62 0.06 -17.80 9.55
CA SER A 62 1.31 -17.71 10.30
C SER A 62 2.54 -17.80 9.39
N ARG A 63 2.53 -18.73 8.42
CA ARG A 63 3.58 -18.91 7.41
C ARG A 63 3.73 -17.66 6.54
N GLN A 64 2.62 -17.12 6.02
CA GLN A 64 2.64 -15.87 5.27
C GLN A 64 3.16 -14.70 6.11
N ARG A 65 2.71 -14.57 7.38
CA ARG A 65 3.22 -13.54 8.30
C ARG A 65 4.74 -13.61 8.45
N HIS A 66 5.31 -14.80 8.68
CA HIS A 66 6.76 -14.95 8.83
C HIS A 66 7.52 -14.58 7.55
N MET A 67 7.02 -14.95 6.37
CA MET A 67 7.57 -14.52 5.08
C MET A 67 7.56 -12.98 4.96
N TYR A 68 6.42 -12.35 5.23
CA TYR A 68 6.32 -10.88 5.18
C TYR A 68 7.27 -10.20 6.17
N GLU A 69 7.32 -10.67 7.41
CA GLU A 69 8.21 -10.12 8.43
C GLU A 69 9.68 -10.23 8.03
N PHE A 70 10.09 -11.36 7.45
CA PHE A 70 11.44 -11.54 6.94
C PHE A 70 11.77 -10.52 5.84
N LEU A 71 10.95 -10.47 4.77
CA LEU A 71 11.22 -9.62 3.61
C LEU A 71 11.21 -8.13 3.99
N VAL A 72 10.26 -7.70 4.82
CA VAL A 72 10.15 -6.31 5.28
C VAL A 72 11.36 -5.90 6.14
N ARG A 73 11.89 -6.80 6.98
CA ARG A 73 13.09 -6.54 7.79
C ARG A 73 14.33 -6.35 6.93
N GLN A 74 14.49 -7.08 5.83
CA GLN A 74 15.62 -6.89 4.92
C GLN A 74 15.61 -5.51 4.26
N ALA A 75 14.42 -4.96 4.01
CA ALA A 75 14.25 -3.61 3.51
C ALA A 75 14.17 -2.53 4.62
N GLY A 76 14.56 -2.86 5.86
CA GLY A 76 14.55 -1.92 6.99
C GLY A 76 13.16 -1.37 7.35
N GLY A 77 12.08 -2.04 6.92
CA GLY A 77 10.70 -1.59 7.14
C GLY A 77 10.21 -0.46 6.23
N VAL A 78 11.04 0.04 5.30
CA VAL A 78 10.67 1.22 4.48
C VAL A 78 10.07 0.85 3.12
N ALA A 79 10.38 -0.34 2.58
CA ALA A 79 9.82 -0.80 1.32
C ALA A 79 8.47 -1.52 1.54
N ALA A 80 7.37 -0.76 1.48
CA ALA A 80 6.02 -1.27 1.67
C ALA A 80 5.41 -1.96 0.43
N ARG A 81 6.10 -1.91 -0.71
CA ARG A 81 5.66 -2.41 -2.03
C ARG A 81 6.78 -3.25 -2.64
N LEU A 82 7.05 -4.37 -2.00
CA LEU A 82 7.90 -5.44 -2.56
C LEU A 82 7.00 -6.46 -3.29
N PRO A 83 7.54 -7.31 -4.18
CA PRO A 83 6.76 -8.20 -5.06
C PRO A 83 5.66 -9.00 -4.37
N GLN A 84 5.88 -9.48 -3.15
CA GLN A 84 4.90 -10.26 -2.39
C GLN A 84 3.61 -9.48 -2.06
N HIS A 85 3.66 -8.15 -2.00
CA HIS A 85 2.56 -7.35 -1.45
C HIS A 85 1.25 -7.55 -2.22
N LEU A 86 1.29 -7.49 -3.55
CA LEU A 86 0.10 -7.54 -4.39
C LEU A 86 -0.35 -8.95 -4.78
N ALA A 87 0.44 -9.97 -4.46
CA ALA A 87 -0.06 -11.35 -4.47
C ALA A 87 -1.29 -11.50 -3.57
N THR A 88 -1.36 -10.77 -2.44
CA THR A 88 -2.55 -10.74 -1.56
C THR A 88 -3.80 -10.21 -2.26
N VAL A 89 -3.64 -9.20 -3.12
CA VAL A 89 -4.77 -8.64 -3.89
C VAL A 89 -5.22 -9.65 -4.96
N ALA A 90 -4.26 -10.31 -5.62
CA ALA A 90 -4.56 -11.38 -6.57
C ALA A 90 -5.28 -12.56 -5.90
N ILE A 91 -4.87 -12.96 -4.69
CA ILE A 91 -5.56 -13.96 -3.86
C ILE A 91 -6.99 -13.53 -3.58
N GLY A 92 -7.21 -12.28 -3.13
CA GLY A 92 -8.55 -11.78 -2.83
C GLY A 92 -9.47 -11.79 -4.06
N LEU A 93 -8.96 -11.39 -5.23
CA LEU A 93 -9.70 -11.47 -6.49
C LEU A 93 -10.01 -12.92 -6.87
N TYR A 94 -9.03 -13.82 -6.72
CA TYR A 94 -9.21 -15.25 -6.97
C TYR A 94 -10.27 -15.84 -6.04
N ASP A 95 -10.24 -15.55 -4.75
CA ASP A 95 -11.23 -16.04 -3.77
C ASP A 95 -12.66 -15.60 -4.14
N MET A 96 -12.82 -14.34 -4.54
CA MET A 96 -14.13 -13.79 -4.93
C MET A 96 -14.53 -14.08 -6.39
N ARG A 97 -13.74 -14.85 -7.16
CA ARG A 97 -13.93 -15.03 -8.62
C ARG A 97 -15.32 -15.51 -9.02
N HIS A 98 -15.95 -16.36 -8.21
CA HIS A 98 -17.29 -16.87 -8.49
C HIS A 98 -18.35 -15.75 -8.45
N ARG A 99 -18.19 -14.77 -7.55
CA ARG A 99 -19.06 -13.59 -7.50
C ARG A 99 -18.89 -12.67 -8.71
N LEU A 100 -17.70 -12.63 -9.29
CA LEU A 100 -17.45 -11.94 -10.56
C LEU A 100 -18.08 -12.73 -11.73
N GLY A 101 -18.05 -14.07 -11.64
CA GLY A 101 -18.73 -14.99 -12.56
C GLY A 101 -20.24 -14.82 -12.61
N ASP A 102 -20.88 -14.40 -11.52
CA ASP A 102 -22.31 -14.08 -11.48
C ASP A 102 -22.67 -12.87 -12.36
N VAL A 103 -21.71 -11.98 -12.63
CA VAL A 103 -21.86 -10.81 -13.51
C VAL A 103 -21.58 -11.20 -14.96
N ASP A 104 -20.45 -11.86 -15.20
CA ASP A 104 -20.06 -12.45 -16.48
C ASP A 104 -19.25 -13.73 -16.21
N PRO A 105 -19.70 -14.91 -16.67
CA PRO A 105 -18.98 -16.17 -16.46
C PRO A 105 -17.50 -16.13 -16.90
N ALA A 106 -17.18 -15.33 -17.92
CA ALA A 106 -15.82 -15.18 -18.41
C ALA A 106 -14.89 -14.50 -17.38
N PHE A 107 -15.41 -13.73 -16.41
CA PHE A 107 -14.59 -13.10 -15.38
C PHE A 107 -14.01 -14.10 -14.38
N ALA A 108 -14.77 -15.13 -13.99
CA ALA A 108 -14.24 -16.15 -13.09
C ALA A 108 -13.05 -16.90 -13.72
N GLU A 109 -13.17 -17.22 -15.01
CA GLU A 109 -12.12 -17.84 -15.83
C GLU A 109 -10.89 -16.91 -15.95
N ARG A 110 -11.09 -15.65 -16.37
CA ARG A 110 -9.99 -14.67 -16.54
C ARG A 110 -9.22 -14.41 -15.25
N VAL A 111 -9.92 -14.30 -14.12
CA VAL A 111 -9.27 -14.08 -12.81
C VAL A 111 -8.49 -15.31 -12.37
N THR A 112 -9.02 -16.52 -12.63
CA THR A 112 -8.29 -17.78 -12.38
C THR A 112 -7.00 -17.81 -13.18
N GLN A 113 -7.09 -17.57 -14.50
CA GLN A 113 -5.95 -17.57 -15.40
C GLN A 113 -4.92 -16.51 -15.00
N TYR A 114 -5.35 -15.29 -14.64
CA TYR A 114 -4.45 -14.24 -14.18
C TYR A 114 -3.73 -14.60 -12.87
N PHE A 115 -4.45 -15.13 -11.88
CA PHE A 115 -3.86 -15.55 -10.61
C PHE A 115 -2.81 -16.65 -10.81
N GLU A 116 -3.15 -17.69 -11.60
CA GLU A 116 -2.22 -18.77 -11.91
C GLU A 116 -1.03 -18.25 -12.71
N HIS A 117 -1.26 -17.39 -13.70
CA HIS A 117 -0.20 -16.79 -14.51
C HIS A 117 0.80 -16.00 -13.64
N CYS A 118 0.31 -15.15 -12.73
CA CYS A 118 1.19 -14.40 -11.81
C CYS A 118 1.92 -15.33 -10.82
N ARG A 119 1.25 -16.37 -10.30
CA ARG A 119 1.88 -17.34 -9.38
C ARG A 119 2.98 -18.13 -10.05
N GLU A 120 2.71 -18.74 -11.21
CA GLU A 120 3.68 -19.62 -11.88
C GLU A 120 4.89 -18.85 -12.43
N ASN A 121 4.76 -17.53 -12.66
CA ASN A 121 5.86 -16.70 -13.14
C ASN A 121 6.46 -15.77 -12.05
N ASP A 122 5.96 -15.85 -10.81
CA ASP A 122 6.31 -15.00 -9.67
C ASP A 122 6.34 -13.49 -10.00
N TYR A 123 5.32 -13.01 -10.71
CA TYR A 123 5.32 -11.62 -11.19
C TYR A 123 5.17 -10.59 -10.08
N SER A 124 5.99 -9.54 -10.19
CA SER A 124 5.85 -8.29 -9.45
C SER A 124 4.67 -7.51 -10.04
N ILE A 125 3.65 -7.25 -9.22
CA ILE A 125 2.44 -6.55 -9.65
C ILE A 125 2.44 -5.14 -9.04
N ALA A 126 2.12 -4.13 -9.83
CA ALA A 126 1.77 -2.79 -9.34
C ALA A 126 0.27 -2.53 -9.53
N THR A 127 -0.36 -1.87 -8.57
CA THR A 127 -1.78 -1.47 -8.66
C THR A 127 -1.88 0.00 -9.01
N ILE A 128 -2.83 0.31 -9.88
CA ILE A 128 -3.23 1.67 -10.22
C ILE A 128 -4.73 1.80 -9.99
N PHE A 129 -5.14 2.78 -9.20
CA PHE A 129 -6.56 2.92 -8.87
C PHE A 129 -7.03 4.35 -8.60
N SER A 130 -6.12 5.24 -8.20
CA SER A 130 -6.48 6.63 -7.90
C SER A 130 -6.75 7.40 -9.18
N ASP A 131 -7.76 8.25 -9.16
CA ASP A 131 -8.00 9.20 -10.26
C ASP A 131 -6.97 10.34 -10.21
N PRO A 132 -6.64 10.96 -11.35
CA PRO A 132 -5.81 12.16 -11.36
C PRO A 132 -6.41 13.25 -10.49
N LEU A 133 -5.60 13.81 -9.58
CA LEU A 133 -6.04 14.90 -8.73
C LEU A 133 -6.21 16.17 -9.57
N HIS A 134 -7.33 16.87 -9.40
CA HIS A 134 -7.51 18.20 -9.97
C HIS A 134 -7.17 19.28 -8.94
N HIS A 135 -6.70 20.43 -9.43
CA HIS A 135 -6.44 21.56 -8.56
C HIS A 135 -7.76 22.18 -8.07
N ARG A 136 -8.01 22.17 -6.76
CA ARG A 136 -9.30 22.59 -6.17
C ARG A 136 -9.66 24.05 -6.46
N HIS A 137 -8.69 24.91 -6.77
CA HIS A 137 -8.90 26.32 -7.09
C HIS A 137 -8.96 26.65 -8.58
N TYR A 138 -8.72 25.68 -9.47
CA TYR A 138 -8.79 25.90 -10.92
C TYR A 138 -9.86 24.97 -11.50
N SER A 139 -11.09 25.49 -11.65
CA SER A 139 -12.21 24.76 -12.25
C SER A 139 -11.98 24.38 -13.72
N ALA A 140 -11.05 25.05 -14.40
CA ALA A 140 -10.65 24.76 -15.77
C ALA A 140 -9.68 23.56 -15.91
N ALA A 141 -9.11 23.06 -14.80
CA ALA A 141 -8.32 21.84 -14.85
C ALA A 141 -9.28 20.66 -15.04
N HIS A 142 -9.29 20.08 -16.24
CA HIS A 142 -10.04 18.86 -16.51
C HIS A 142 -9.09 17.69 -16.31
N PRO A 143 -9.14 16.99 -15.16
CA PRO A 143 -8.43 15.72 -15.05
C PRO A 143 -8.93 14.81 -16.17
N GLU A 144 -8.02 14.08 -16.83
CA GLU A 144 -8.38 13.04 -17.79
C GLU A 144 -8.30 11.68 -17.06
N PRO A 145 -9.33 11.27 -16.30
CA PRO A 145 -9.34 9.94 -15.70
C PRO A 145 -9.33 8.88 -16.81
N LEU A 146 -8.77 7.73 -16.47
CA LEU A 146 -8.77 6.58 -17.37
C LEU A 146 -10.21 6.13 -17.67
N HIS A 147 -10.57 6.09 -18.95
CA HIS A 147 -11.87 5.68 -19.43
C HIS A 147 -11.78 4.86 -20.72
N VAL A 148 -12.83 4.08 -21.01
CA VAL A 148 -13.00 3.34 -22.26
C VAL A 148 -13.39 4.31 -23.39
N VAL A 149 -12.61 4.33 -24.46
CA VAL A 149 -12.90 5.12 -25.68
C VAL A 149 -13.48 4.27 -26.81
N ALA A 150 -13.27 2.95 -26.77
CA ALA A 150 -13.90 2.01 -27.69
C ALA A 150 -13.98 0.61 -27.09
N THR A 151 -15.05 -0.12 -27.43
CA THR A 151 -15.17 -1.56 -27.17
C THR A 151 -15.13 -2.29 -28.51
N ARG A 152 -14.30 -3.31 -28.60
CA ARG A 152 -14.08 -4.12 -29.80
C ARG A 152 -14.33 -5.59 -29.46
N ALA A 153 -14.38 -6.44 -30.48
CA ALA A 153 -14.55 -7.89 -30.28
C ALA A 153 -13.37 -8.53 -29.52
N ASP A 154 -12.17 -7.94 -29.64
CA ASP A 154 -10.92 -8.39 -29.04
C ASP A 154 -10.57 -7.69 -27.72
N GLY A 155 -11.37 -6.73 -27.25
CA GLY A 155 -11.16 -6.08 -25.96
C GLY A 155 -11.64 -4.63 -25.91
N ILE A 156 -11.04 -3.86 -24.99
CA ILE A 156 -11.32 -2.43 -24.79
C ILE A 156 -10.12 -1.59 -25.20
N VAL A 157 -10.38 -0.38 -25.68
CA VAL A 157 -9.38 0.66 -25.85
C VAL A 157 -9.63 1.70 -24.76
N VAL A 158 -8.61 1.99 -23.97
CA VAL A 158 -8.68 2.95 -22.86
C VAL A 158 -7.77 4.14 -23.10
N ARG A 159 -8.16 5.31 -22.58
CA ARG A 159 -7.36 6.53 -22.61
C ARG A 159 -7.52 7.30 -21.30
N GLY A 160 -6.46 7.99 -20.90
CA GLY A 160 -6.44 8.84 -19.71
C GLY A 160 -5.33 8.41 -18.77
N ALA A 161 -5.43 8.84 -17.51
CA ALA A 161 -4.42 8.58 -16.51
C ALA A 161 -5.03 7.95 -15.24
N ARG A 162 -4.20 7.15 -14.57
CA ARG A 162 -4.39 6.74 -13.18
C ARG A 162 -3.22 7.27 -12.37
N GLY A 163 -3.51 7.76 -11.17
CA GLY A 163 -2.53 8.18 -10.20
C GLY A 163 -2.08 7.03 -9.29
N VAL A 164 -0.94 7.26 -8.64
CA VAL A 164 -0.42 6.46 -7.52
C VAL A 164 -0.23 4.97 -7.87
N GLY A 165 0.61 4.71 -8.87
CA GLY A 165 1.13 3.38 -9.18
C GLY A 165 2.46 3.10 -8.50
N THR A 166 2.51 3.06 -7.17
CA THR A 166 3.77 2.76 -6.46
C THR A 166 4.33 1.42 -6.94
N GLN A 167 5.66 1.36 -7.15
CA GLN A 167 6.39 0.21 -7.70
C GLN A 167 6.22 -0.02 -9.22
N SER A 168 5.36 0.73 -9.93
CA SER A 168 5.11 0.48 -11.37
C SER A 168 6.36 0.40 -12.25
N PRO A 169 7.41 1.24 -12.07
CA PRO A 169 8.64 1.09 -12.87
C PRO A 169 9.36 -0.25 -12.72
N TYR A 170 9.11 -0.98 -11.62
CA TYR A 170 9.76 -2.23 -11.24
C TYR A 170 8.80 -3.43 -11.27
N ALA A 171 7.61 -3.26 -11.83
CA ALA A 171 6.60 -4.31 -11.93
C ALA A 171 6.64 -4.98 -13.32
N ASN A 172 6.20 -6.24 -13.35
CA ASN A 172 5.91 -6.95 -14.60
C ASN A 172 4.49 -6.61 -15.08
N GLU A 173 3.54 -6.60 -14.15
CA GLU A 173 2.10 -6.42 -14.43
C GLU A 173 1.54 -5.16 -13.76
N LEU A 174 0.61 -4.50 -14.44
CA LEU A 174 -0.25 -3.46 -13.89
C LEU A 174 -1.64 -4.03 -13.66
N LEU A 175 -2.13 -3.95 -12.43
CA LEU A 175 -3.50 -4.25 -12.07
C LEU A 175 -4.28 -2.93 -11.88
N CYS A 176 -5.11 -2.59 -12.87
CA CYS A 176 -5.99 -1.44 -12.83
C CYS A 176 -7.29 -1.79 -12.09
N LEU A 177 -7.57 -1.04 -11.03
CA LEU A 177 -8.79 -1.15 -10.25
C LEU A 177 -9.50 0.21 -10.21
N THR A 178 -10.83 0.22 -10.19
CA THR A 178 -11.58 1.46 -9.99
C THR A 178 -12.21 1.50 -8.61
N SER A 179 -11.93 2.55 -7.84
CA SER A 179 -12.63 2.77 -6.58
C SER A 179 -14.11 3.09 -6.85
N PRO A 180 -15.06 2.48 -6.13
CA PRO A 180 -16.47 2.82 -6.25
C PRO A 180 -16.68 4.28 -5.84
N GLN A 181 -17.40 5.04 -6.66
CA GLN A 181 -17.79 6.42 -6.38
C GLN A 181 -19.24 6.64 -6.85
N PRO A 182 -20.06 7.41 -6.12
CA PRO A 182 -21.39 7.77 -6.57
C PRO A 182 -21.35 8.48 -7.93
N ASN A 183 -22.27 8.12 -8.83
CA ASN A 183 -22.45 8.76 -10.14
C ASN A 183 -21.21 8.72 -11.07
N ARG A 184 -20.30 7.76 -10.85
CA ARG A 184 -19.18 7.57 -11.77
C ARG A 184 -19.68 7.16 -13.16
N PRO A 185 -19.17 7.76 -14.25
CA PRO A 185 -19.51 7.34 -15.60
C PRO A 185 -19.12 5.86 -15.85
N PRO A 186 -19.97 5.05 -16.50
CA PRO A 186 -19.66 3.64 -16.79
C PRO A 186 -18.34 3.43 -17.54
N GLU A 187 -18.00 4.33 -18.45
CA GLU A 187 -16.75 4.31 -19.21
C GLU A 187 -15.50 4.48 -18.32
N GLU A 188 -15.63 5.07 -17.14
CA GLU A 188 -14.52 5.21 -16.18
C GLU A 188 -14.43 4.05 -15.18
N MET A 189 -15.40 3.12 -15.18
CA MET A 189 -15.43 1.95 -14.32
C MET A 189 -14.61 0.80 -14.93
N VAL A 190 -13.29 0.99 -14.95
CA VAL A 190 -12.35 0.12 -15.66
C VAL A 190 -11.60 -0.81 -14.70
N PHE A 191 -11.56 -2.10 -15.05
CA PHE A 191 -10.78 -3.13 -14.37
C PHE A 191 -10.06 -3.99 -15.41
N PHE A 192 -8.74 -4.06 -15.35
CA PHE A 192 -7.93 -4.95 -16.20
C PHE A 192 -6.57 -5.21 -15.57
N ALA A 193 -5.89 -6.24 -16.06
CA ALA A 193 -4.46 -6.41 -15.90
C ALA A 193 -3.76 -6.33 -17.25
N ALA A 194 -2.52 -5.82 -17.27
CA ALA A 194 -1.70 -5.75 -18.48
C ALA A 194 -0.20 -5.69 -18.13
N PRO A 195 0.69 -6.25 -18.96
CA PRO A 195 2.12 -6.05 -18.83
C PRO A 195 2.47 -4.56 -18.81
N VAL A 196 3.41 -4.16 -17.93
CA VAL A 196 3.87 -2.77 -17.80
C VAL A 196 4.39 -2.20 -19.11
N ASN A 197 4.99 -3.04 -19.96
CA ASN A 197 5.55 -2.65 -21.25
C ASN A 197 4.53 -2.70 -22.41
N THR A 198 3.24 -2.82 -22.13
CA THR A 198 2.19 -2.77 -23.16
C THR A 198 2.27 -1.44 -23.93
N GLU A 199 2.18 -1.50 -25.25
CA GLU A 199 2.22 -0.31 -26.10
C GLU A 199 1.15 0.71 -25.69
N GLY A 200 1.56 1.97 -25.54
CA GLY A 200 0.69 3.07 -25.09
C GLY A 200 0.64 3.27 -23.57
N ILE A 201 1.24 2.37 -22.78
CA ILE A 201 1.44 2.59 -21.34
C ILE A 201 2.71 3.42 -21.14
N HIS A 202 2.57 4.54 -20.41
CA HIS A 202 3.67 5.39 -20.01
C HIS A 202 3.65 5.60 -18.50
N ILE A 203 4.75 5.27 -17.83
CA ILE A 203 4.90 5.47 -16.39
C ILE A 203 5.67 6.77 -16.15
N TRP A 204 5.01 7.70 -15.45
CA TRP A 204 5.63 8.94 -15.00
C TRP A 204 6.08 8.79 -13.55
N ASP A 205 7.36 8.46 -13.36
CA ASP A 205 7.99 8.41 -12.05
C ASP A 205 8.43 9.82 -11.63
N TYR A 206 7.84 10.33 -10.55
CA TYR A 206 8.46 11.42 -9.81
C TYR A 206 9.67 10.79 -9.14
N THR A 207 10.90 11.19 -9.54
CA THR A 207 12.22 10.67 -9.12
C THR A 207 12.50 10.80 -7.61
N CYS A 208 11.56 10.28 -6.85
CA CYS A 208 11.16 10.48 -5.46
C CYS A 208 10.49 9.17 -4.92
N ASP A 209 10.31 8.16 -5.77
CA ASP A 209 9.87 6.81 -5.39
C ASP A 209 11.07 5.87 -5.14
N ALA A 210 12.32 6.38 -5.15
CA ALA A 210 13.37 5.74 -4.36
C ALA A 210 12.84 5.70 -2.91
N PHE A 211 12.47 4.50 -2.43
CA PHE A 211 11.53 4.23 -1.33
C PHE A 211 11.64 5.11 -0.06
N GLY A 212 12.78 5.77 0.21
CA GLY A 212 12.94 6.72 1.31
C GLY A 212 12.58 8.18 1.01
N SER A 213 12.56 8.60 -0.26
CA SER A 213 12.38 10.01 -0.63
C SER A 213 10.93 10.47 -0.56
N ARG A 214 9.92 9.62 -0.82
CA ARG A 214 8.51 9.98 -0.56
C ARG A 214 8.22 10.20 0.93
N GLN A 215 8.72 9.32 1.80
CA GLN A 215 8.59 9.49 3.25
C GLN A 215 9.32 10.77 3.69
N LEU A 216 10.55 10.99 3.22
CA LEU A 216 11.31 12.20 3.50
C LEU A 216 10.60 13.46 3.00
N LEU A 217 10.03 13.46 1.80
CA LEU A 217 9.31 14.60 1.24
C LEU A 217 7.97 14.82 1.96
N PHE A 218 7.26 13.75 2.32
CA PHE A 218 6.08 13.87 3.18
C PHE A 218 6.46 14.42 4.56
N GLU A 219 7.58 13.99 5.13
CA GLU A 219 8.13 14.51 6.38
C GLU A 219 8.71 15.93 6.27
N MET A 220 9.17 16.34 5.08
CA MET A 220 9.69 17.68 4.86
C MET A 220 8.58 18.68 4.56
N TYR A 221 7.52 18.27 3.86
CA TYR A 221 6.49 19.17 3.34
C TYR A 221 5.12 19.03 4.02
N ASN A 222 4.79 17.89 4.63
CA ASN A 222 3.48 17.63 5.26
C ASN A 222 3.53 17.37 6.76
N VAL A 223 4.67 16.96 7.29
CA VAL A 223 4.86 16.87 8.74
C VAL A 223 4.91 18.30 9.27
N GLY A 224 4.07 18.59 10.25
CA GLY A 224 4.02 19.90 10.89
C GLY A 224 5.40 20.28 11.43
N SER A 225 5.58 21.53 11.85
CA SER A 225 6.88 21.94 12.42
C SER A 225 7.36 20.96 13.50
N LEU A 226 8.68 20.81 13.68
CA LEU A 226 9.24 19.96 14.73
C LEU A 226 8.60 20.25 16.12
N ALA A 227 8.27 21.51 16.38
CA ALA A 227 7.53 21.94 17.56
C ALA A 227 6.11 21.36 17.61
N THR A 228 5.35 21.44 16.51
CA THR A 228 4.01 20.87 16.39
C THR A 228 4.00 19.36 16.62
N ASN A 229 4.98 18.62 16.08
CA ASN A 229 5.01 17.17 16.26
C ASN A 229 5.45 16.77 17.66
N LYS A 230 6.43 17.48 18.25
CA LYS A 230 6.79 17.28 19.67
C LYS A 230 5.58 17.51 20.58
N GLN A 231 4.80 18.55 20.29
CA GLN A 231 3.58 18.85 21.05
C GLN A 231 2.53 17.75 20.86
N ARG A 232 2.28 17.28 19.62
CA ARG A 232 1.37 16.16 19.35
C ARG A 232 1.81 14.86 20.02
N LEU A 233 3.10 14.54 19.96
CA LEU A 233 3.66 13.35 20.60
C LEU A 233 3.49 13.42 22.13
N ALA A 234 3.78 14.58 22.73
CA ALA A 234 3.60 14.81 24.16
C ALA A 234 2.13 14.83 24.59
N SER A 235 1.20 15.25 23.72
CA SER A 235 -0.24 15.30 24.04
C SER A 235 -0.99 14.00 23.73
N ALA A 236 -0.44 13.12 22.88
CA ALA A 236 -0.99 11.79 22.63
C ALA A 236 -0.46 10.69 23.56
N TYR A 237 0.63 10.97 24.30
CA TYR A 237 1.21 10.04 25.25
C TYR A 237 0.38 9.98 26.53
N ASP A 238 0.03 8.77 27.01
CA ASP A 238 -0.67 8.63 28.28
C ASP A 238 0.26 8.98 29.44
N THR A 239 0.03 10.15 30.02
CA THR A 239 0.81 10.67 31.16
C THR A 239 0.27 10.20 32.51
N SER A 240 -0.81 9.40 32.56
CA SER A 240 -1.53 9.06 33.78
C SER A 240 -0.62 8.44 34.85
N ALA A 241 0.28 7.53 34.46
CA ALA A 241 1.23 6.90 35.39
C ALA A 241 2.25 7.90 35.96
N CYS A 242 2.80 8.79 35.12
CA CYS A 242 3.75 9.82 35.56
C CYS A 242 3.07 10.86 36.45
N VAL A 243 1.84 11.27 36.11
CA VAL A 243 1.04 12.21 36.92
C VAL A 243 0.69 11.60 38.27
N ALA A 244 0.36 10.30 38.32
CA ALA A 244 0.10 9.59 39.58
C ALA A 244 1.35 9.58 40.47
N LEU A 245 2.52 9.25 39.90
CA LEU A 245 3.79 9.24 40.63
C LEU A 245 4.17 10.63 41.16
N VAL A 246 4.00 11.70 40.36
CA VAL A 246 4.27 13.07 40.79
C VAL A 246 3.33 13.49 41.92
N LYS A 247 2.05 13.14 41.85
CA LYS A 247 1.08 13.43 42.91
C LYS A 247 1.43 12.71 44.21
N GLU A 248 1.85 11.46 44.12
CA GLU A 248 2.32 10.67 45.27
C GLU A 248 3.56 11.31 45.92
N LEU A 249 4.59 11.61 45.12
CA LEU A 249 5.82 12.26 45.59
C LEU A 249 5.57 13.65 46.18
N ALA A 250 4.61 14.39 45.63
CA ALA A 250 4.22 15.70 46.13
C ALA A 250 3.26 15.64 47.34
N GLY A 251 2.87 14.44 47.81
CA GLY A 251 1.93 14.28 48.92
C GLY A 251 0.50 14.74 48.61
N ILE A 252 0.14 14.88 47.34
CA ILE A 252 -1.20 15.31 46.89
C ILE A 252 -2.10 14.08 46.92
N THR A 253 -2.78 13.87 48.04
CA THR A 253 -3.78 12.82 48.21
C THR A 253 -5.18 13.34 47.86
N ARG A 254 -6.14 12.42 47.66
CA ARG A 254 -7.55 12.77 47.33
C ARG A 254 -8.17 13.72 48.37
N GLN A 255 -7.72 13.67 49.62
CA GLN A 255 -8.16 14.57 50.69
C GLN A 255 -7.66 16.00 50.52
N THR A 256 -6.45 16.22 49.99
CA THR A 256 -5.88 17.57 49.77
C THR A 256 -6.69 18.36 48.73
N LEU A 257 -7.15 17.66 47.68
CA LEU A 257 -7.98 18.26 46.61
C LEU A 257 -9.42 18.59 47.06
N GLN A 258 -9.92 17.87 48.06
CA GLN A 258 -11.28 18.07 48.59
C GLN A 258 -11.30 19.23 49.59
N GLY A 259 -10.28 19.36 50.44
CA GLY A 259 -10.10 20.52 51.31
C GLY A 259 -9.89 21.85 50.56
N GLU A 260 -9.24 21.84 49.39
CA GLU A 260 -9.12 23.03 48.55
C GLU A 260 -10.43 23.44 47.85
N ARG A 261 -11.30 22.48 47.51
CA ARG A 261 -12.64 22.76 46.97
C ARG A 261 -13.55 23.37 48.03
N ASP A 262 -13.61 22.75 49.21
CA ASP A 262 -14.44 23.22 50.32
C ASP A 262 -13.98 24.61 50.81
N GLY A 263 -12.66 24.87 50.82
CA GLY A 263 -12.10 26.19 51.16
C GLY A 263 -12.41 27.30 50.15
N ARG A 264 -12.52 26.98 48.85
CA ARG A 264 -12.92 27.95 47.82
C ARG A 264 -14.42 28.26 47.84
N GLU A 265 -15.27 27.29 48.14
CA GLU A 265 -16.71 27.51 48.31
C GLU A 265 -17.00 28.36 49.56
N ALA A 266 -16.30 28.11 50.67
CA ALA A 266 -16.42 28.89 51.91
C ALA A 266 -16.01 30.37 51.73
N LEU A 267 -14.98 30.65 50.91
CA LEU A 267 -14.56 32.03 50.59
C LEU A 267 -15.55 32.76 49.67
N SER A 268 -16.35 32.04 48.88
CA SER A 268 -17.36 32.66 48.00
C SER A 268 -18.60 33.13 48.76
N HIS A 269 -18.91 32.52 49.91
CA HIS A 269 -20.05 32.88 50.77
C HIS A 269 -19.75 33.95 51.82
N ALA A 270 -18.49 34.38 51.98
CA ALA A 270 -18.09 35.42 52.92
C ALA A 270 -17.98 36.83 52.29
N VAL A 271 -18.42 36.99 51.04
CA VAL A 271 -18.32 38.24 50.25
C VAL A 271 -19.71 38.77 49.79
N GLU A 272 -20.80 38.35 50.44
CA GLU A 272 -22.10 39.04 50.40
C GLU A 272 -22.39 39.69 51.76
#